data_AF-A0A3B9MCF9-F1
#
_entry.id   AF-A0A3B9MCF9-F1
#
_cell.length_a   1.000
_cell.length_b   1.000
_cell.length_c   1.000
_cell.angle_alpha   90.00
_cell.angle_beta   90.00
_cell.angle_gamma   90.00
#
_symmetry.space_group_name_H-M   'P 1'
#
loop_
_entity.id
_entity.type
_entity.pdbx_description
1 polymer ?
#
loop_
_entity_poly.entity_id
_entity_poly.type
_entity_poly.pdbx_seq_one_letter_code
_entity_poly.pdbx_strand_id
1 'polypeptide(L)'
;ARAHANMERDLGAAVAQYVVPLAYRVRWYFRVNLREIYHLCELRTTPQGHPDYRWVAQEMFRRVGEVHPRLAKYAAFVDMGPGDELERRRSERRLDEKLSALESPTKSEAKP
;
A
#
# COMPACT_ATOMS: atom_id res chain seq x y z
N ALA A 1 16.95 19.62 -10.25
CA ALA A 1 18.42 19.45 -10.16
C ALA A 1 19.12 20.75 -9.78
N ARG A 2 19.00 21.86 -10.56
CA ARG A 2 19.67 23.13 -10.25
C ARG A 2 19.34 23.73 -8.87
N ALA A 3 18.08 23.70 -8.45
CA ALA A 3 17.67 24.22 -7.13
C ALA A 3 18.35 23.46 -5.97
N HIS A 4 18.36 22.13 -6.03
CA HIS A 4 19.06 21.29 -5.06
C HIS A 4 20.57 21.59 -5.04
N ALA A 5 21.23 21.61 -6.20
CA ALA A 5 22.67 21.86 -6.30
C ALA A 5 23.06 23.25 -5.76
N ASN A 6 22.24 24.28 -5.99
CA ASN A 6 22.46 25.61 -5.43
C ASN A 6 22.32 25.60 -3.90
N MET A 7 21.25 25.00 -3.38
CA MET A 7 21.06 24.90 -1.92
C MET A 7 22.14 24.07 -1.23
N GLU A 8 22.61 23.00 -1.86
CA GLU A 8 23.68 22.17 -1.31
C GLU A 8 25.00 22.93 -1.21
N ARG A 9 25.34 23.72 -2.23
CA ARG A 9 26.52 24.59 -2.22
C ARG A 9 26.42 25.70 -1.16
N ASP A 10 25.27 26.35 -1.06
CA ASP A 10 25.12 27.58 -0.26
C ASP A 10 24.75 27.31 1.21
N LEU A 11 24.01 26.24 1.48
CA LEU A 11 23.41 25.92 2.80
C LEU A 11 23.75 24.52 3.31
N GLY A 12 24.45 23.71 2.50
CA GLY A 12 24.86 22.35 2.85
C GLY A 12 23.83 21.26 2.50
N ALA A 13 24.31 20.02 2.49
CA ALA A 13 23.53 18.85 2.04
C ALA A 13 22.27 18.56 2.86
N ALA A 14 22.27 18.86 4.17
CA ALA A 14 21.11 18.61 5.04
C ALA A 14 19.90 19.48 4.63
N VAL A 15 20.12 20.75 4.30
CA VAL A 15 19.05 21.69 3.92
C VAL A 15 18.60 21.43 2.49
N ALA A 16 19.51 21.03 1.59
CA ALA A 16 19.19 20.73 0.20
C ALA A 16 18.17 19.59 0.03
N GLN A 17 18.07 18.66 0.98
CA GLN A 17 17.10 17.56 0.92
C GLN A 17 15.64 18.04 0.92
N TYR A 18 15.35 19.20 1.50
CA TYR A 18 13.98 19.72 1.61
C TYR A 18 13.36 20.16 0.27
N VAL A 19 14.18 20.37 -0.77
CA VAL A 19 13.67 20.69 -2.12
C VAL A 19 13.51 19.48 -3.01
N VAL A 20 13.77 18.27 -2.51
CA VAL A 20 13.56 17.01 -3.25
C VAL A 20 12.06 16.65 -3.21
N PRO A 21 11.38 16.54 -4.36
CA PRO A 21 9.97 16.14 -4.37
C PRO A 21 9.77 14.69 -3.94
N LEU A 22 8.57 14.36 -3.45
CA LEU A 22 8.20 13.01 -3.01
C LEU A 22 8.34 11.94 -4.11
N ALA A 23 8.19 12.31 -5.39
CA ALA A 23 8.30 11.40 -6.54
C ALA A 23 9.75 11.14 -7.01
N TYR A 24 10.75 11.44 -6.17
CA TYR A 24 12.15 11.17 -6.51
C TYR A 24 12.49 9.69 -6.32
N ARG A 25 13.31 9.13 -7.21
CA ARG A 25 13.73 7.72 -7.14
C ARG A 25 14.82 7.54 -6.08
N VAL A 26 14.50 6.83 -5.01
CA VAL A 26 15.44 6.51 -3.93
C VAL A 26 15.87 5.05 -4.03
N ARG A 27 17.18 4.79 -3.91
CA ARG A 27 17.70 3.44 -3.74
C ARG A 27 17.71 3.10 -2.26
N TRP A 28 17.17 1.95 -1.91
CA TRP A 28 17.06 1.50 -0.53
C TRP A 28 17.33 0.00 -0.45
N TYR A 29 17.80 -0.44 0.71
CA TYR A 29 17.98 -1.86 1.02
C TYR A 29 16.94 -2.26 2.06
N PHE A 30 16.41 -3.47 1.87
CA PHE A 30 15.39 -4.05 2.74
C PHE A 30 15.82 -5.44 3.15
N ARG A 31 15.74 -5.73 4.44
CA ARG A 31 15.97 -7.08 4.96
C ARG A 31 14.81 -7.44 5.86
N VAL A 32 14.20 -8.57 5.58
CA VAL A 32 13.11 -9.13 6.36
C VAL A 32 13.21 -10.65 6.39
N ASN A 33 12.65 -11.26 7.42
CA ASN A 33 12.48 -12.70 7.49
C ASN A 33 11.20 -13.15 6.76
N LEU A 34 11.03 -14.47 6.63
CA LEU A 34 9.90 -15.06 5.93
C LEU A 34 8.54 -14.74 6.58
N ARG A 35 8.50 -14.64 7.91
CA ARG A 35 7.25 -14.31 8.60
C ARG A 35 6.86 -12.87 8.27
N GLU A 36 7.80 -11.94 8.36
CA GLU A 36 7.59 -10.53 8.04
C GLU A 36 7.15 -10.31 6.59
N ILE A 37 7.76 -11.02 5.63
CA ILE A 37 7.38 -10.85 4.22
C ILE A 37 5.96 -11.34 3.94
N TYR A 38 5.49 -12.39 4.64
CA TYR A 38 4.09 -12.82 4.52
C TYR A 38 3.14 -11.71 4.97
N HIS A 39 3.34 -11.20 6.19
CA HIS A 39 2.45 -10.17 6.73
C HIS A 39 2.50 -8.90 5.89
N LEU A 40 3.68 -8.50 5.41
CA LEU A 40 3.83 -7.33 4.56
C LEU A 40 3.09 -7.51 3.24
N CYS A 41 3.34 -8.61 2.52
CA CYS A 41 2.74 -8.83 1.22
C CYS A 41 1.22 -8.96 1.35
N GLU A 42 0.70 -9.76 2.29
CA GLU A 42 -0.75 -9.93 2.48
C GLU A 42 -1.48 -8.61 2.75
N LEU A 43 -0.89 -7.69 3.52
CA LEU A 43 -1.49 -6.37 3.78
C LEU A 43 -1.33 -5.42 2.59
N ARG A 44 -0.16 -5.43 1.94
CA ARG A 44 0.22 -4.39 0.95
C ARG A 44 -0.13 -4.74 -0.48
N THR A 45 -0.54 -5.97 -0.77
CA THR A 45 -1.07 -6.35 -2.08
C THR A 45 -2.59 -6.17 -2.18
N THR A 46 -3.27 -5.85 -1.09
CA THR A 46 -4.73 -5.63 -1.11
C THR A 46 -5.16 -4.56 -2.13
N PRO A 47 -6.32 -4.69 -2.80
CA PRO A 47 -6.78 -3.73 -3.82
C PRO A 47 -7.01 -2.30 -3.32
N GLN A 48 -7.03 -2.10 -2.00
CA GLN A 48 -7.17 -0.78 -1.37
C GLN A 48 -5.85 0.01 -1.38
N GLY A 49 -4.71 -0.67 -1.60
CA GLY A 49 -3.39 -0.05 -1.64
C GLY A 49 -3.10 0.69 -2.95
N HIS A 50 -2.18 1.64 -2.89
CA HIS A 50 -1.70 2.36 -4.09
C HIS A 50 -1.07 1.38 -5.10
N PRO A 51 -1.38 1.47 -6.42
CA PRO A 51 -0.91 0.53 -7.43
C PRO A 51 0.61 0.32 -7.42
N ASP A 52 1.40 1.39 -7.38
CA ASP A 52 2.87 1.28 -7.36
C ASP A 52 3.39 0.50 -6.14
N TYR A 53 2.74 0.67 -4.98
CA TYR A 53 3.18 -0.01 -3.78
C TYR A 53 2.77 -1.49 -3.77
N ARG A 54 1.58 -1.80 -4.30
CA ARG A 54 1.14 -3.18 -4.55
C ARG A 54 2.12 -3.89 -5.47
N TRP A 55 2.49 -3.26 -6.57
CA TRP A 55 3.44 -3.81 -7.53
C TRP A 55 4.78 -4.15 -6.87
N VAL A 56 5.33 -3.25 -6.04
CA VAL A 56 6.57 -3.53 -5.29
C VAL A 56 6.40 -4.72 -4.35
N ALA A 57 5.29 -4.79 -3.60
CA ALA A 57 5.03 -5.91 -2.67
C ALA A 57 4.83 -7.25 -3.40
N GLN A 58 4.18 -7.26 -4.56
CA GLN A 58 4.02 -8.43 -5.42
C GLN A 58 5.38 -8.90 -5.96
N GLU A 59 6.23 -7.97 -6.41
CA GLU A 59 7.57 -8.29 -6.90
C GLU A 59 8.44 -8.87 -5.78
N MET A 60 8.35 -8.34 -4.55
CA MET A 60 9.02 -8.93 -3.39
C MET A 60 8.56 -10.39 -3.16
N PHE A 61 7.26 -10.64 -3.18
CA PHE A 61 6.72 -11.99 -3.00
C PHE A 61 7.13 -12.94 -4.13
N ARG A 62 7.21 -12.44 -5.37
CA ARG A 62 7.72 -13.19 -6.53
C ARG A 62 9.15 -13.69 -6.28
N ARG A 63 10.04 -12.83 -5.77
CA ARG A 63 11.42 -13.24 -5.41
C ARG A 63 11.46 -14.31 -4.33
N VAL A 64 10.57 -14.25 -3.34
CA VAL A 64 10.45 -15.30 -2.31
C VAL A 64 10.04 -16.63 -2.94
N GLY A 65 9.10 -16.61 -3.89
CA GLY A 65 8.67 -17.79 -4.63
C GLY A 65 9.76 -18.42 -5.49
N GLU A 66 10.64 -17.61 -6.09
CA GLU A 66 11.79 -18.09 -6.87
C GLU A 66 12.82 -18.84 -6.01
N VAL A 67 13.10 -18.34 -4.80
CA VAL A 67 14.12 -18.92 -3.91
C VAL A 67 13.56 -20.05 -3.04
N HIS A 68 12.32 -19.89 -2.56
CA HIS A 68 11.68 -20.82 -1.61
C HIS A 68 10.26 -21.20 -2.05
N PRO A 69 10.09 -21.92 -3.18
CA PRO A 69 8.77 -22.23 -3.75
C PRO A 69 7.88 -23.08 -2.84
N ARG A 70 8.47 -23.92 -1.97
CA ARG A 70 7.71 -24.73 -1.00
C ARG A 70 7.12 -23.87 0.11
N LEU A 71 7.86 -22.84 0.54
CA LEU A 71 7.45 -21.98 1.64
C LEU A 71 6.42 -20.95 1.16
N ALA A 72 6.63 -20.36 -0.02
CA ALA A 72 5.71 -19.36 -0.59
C ALA A 72 4.25 -19.83 -0.65
N LYS A 73 4.00 -21.14 -0.81
CA LYS A 73 2.65 -21.74 -0.82
C LYS A 73 1.85 -21.53 0.48
N TYR A 74 2.51 -21.21 1.59
CA TYR A 74 1.83 -20.98 2.87
C TYR A 74 1.30 -19.55 3.05
N ALA A 75 1.71 -18.60 2.22
CA ALA A 75 1.15 -17.25 2.26
C ALA A 75 -0.17 -17.25 1.46
N ALA A 76 -1.28 -17.34 2.18
CA ALA A 76 -2.59 -17.61 1.60
C ALA A 76 -3.31 -16.34 1.11
N PHE A 77 -2.97 -15.18 1.64
CA PHE A 77 -3.72 -13.93 1.40
C PHE A 77 -2.98 -12.94 0.50
N VAL A 78 -1.88 -13.35 -0.13
CA VAL A 78 -1.15 -12.47 -1.05
C VAL A 78 -1.91 -12.36 -2.36
N ASP A 79 -2.29 -11.13 -2.70
CA ASP A 79 -3.02 -10.81 -3.92
C ASP A 79 -2.03 -10.51 -5.06
N MET A 80 -1.91 -11.45 -5.99
CA MET A 80 -1.09 -11.29 -7.20
C MET A 80 -1.89 -10.79 -8.40
N GLY A 81 -3.15 -10.38 -8.19
CA GLY A 81 -4.00 -9.81 -9.22
C GLY A 81 -3.55 -8.40 -9.63
N PRO A 82 -3.93 -7.95 -10.83
CA PRO A 82 -3.57 -6.62 -11.34
C PRO A 82 -4.06 -5.49 -10.42
N GLY A 83 -5.13 -5.75 -9.64
CA GLY A 83 -5.86 -4.81 -8.78
C GLY A 83 -6.35 -3.61 -9.56
N ASP A 84 -7.60 -3.71 -9.97
CA ASP A 84 -8.28 -2.67 -10.71
C ASP A 84 -8.80 -1.59 -9.74
N GLU A 85 -8.78 -0.33 -10.17
CA GLU A 85 -9.44 0.78 -9.47
C GLU A 85 -10.92 0.49 -9.20
N LEU A 86 -11.56 -0.35 -10.03
CA LEU A 86 -12.90 -0.88 -9.79
C LEU A 86 -13.03 -1.65 -8.47
N GLU A 87 -11.99 -2.36 -8.02
CA GLU A 87 -12.05 -3.13 -6.77
C GLU A 87 -12.07 -2.21 -5.55
N ARG A 88 -11.38 -1.07 -5.62
CA ARG A 88 -11.48 0.01 -4.61
C ARG A 88 -12.91 0.53 -4.53
N ARG A 89 -13.53 0.84 -5.67
CA ARG A 89 -14.94 1.32 -5.74
C ARG A 89 -15.94 0.30 -5.18
N ARG A 90 -15.71 -1.00 -5.37
CA ARG A 90 -16.54 -2.06 -4.76
C ARG A 90 -16.44 -2.08 -3.24
N SER A 91 -15.24 -1.83 -2.69
CA SER A 91 -15.05 -1.76 -1.23
C SER A 91 -15.74 -0.54 -0.62
N GLU A 92 -15.70 0.61 -1.30
CA GLU A 92 -16.43 1.82 -0.93
C GLU A 92 -17.94 1.57 -0.93
N ARG A 93 -18.49 0.95 -1.98
CA ARG A 93 -19.92 0.61 -2.05
C ARG A 93 -20.39 -0.28 -0.90
N ARG A 94 -19.60 -1.28 -0.49
CA ARG A 94 -19.94 -2.16 0.65
C ARG A 94 -19.94 -1.40 1.98
N LEU A 95 -19.11 -0.36 2.13
CA LEU A 95 -19.13 0.50 3.30
C LEU A 95 -20.39 1.37 3.30
N ASP A 96 -20.74 1.96 2.15
CA ASP A 96 -21.97 2.75 2.00
C ASP A 96 -23.22 1.92 2.28
N GLU A 97 -23.28 0.68 1.77
CA GLU A 97 -24.38 -0.26 2.03
C GLU A 97 -24.54 -0.57 3.54
N LYS A 98 -23.41 -0.80 4.24
CA LYS A 98 -23.43 -1.01 5.70
C LYS A 98 -23.88 0.23 6.46
N LEU A 99 -23.46 1.42 6.01
CA LEU A 99 -23.85 2.68 6.62
C LEU A 99 -25.36 2.93 6.46
N SER A 100 -25.89 2.72 5.24
CA SER A 100 -27.32 2.83 4.95
C SER A 100 -28.18 1.87 5.77
N ALA A 101 -27.70 0.65 6.04
CA ALA A 101 -28.40 -0.34 6.86
C ALA A 101 -28.45 0.04 8.36
N LEU A 102 -27.50 0.84 8.85
CA LEU A 102 -27.47 1.34 10.23
C LEU A 102 -28.33 2.59 10.44
N GLU A 103 -28.52 3.39 9.39
CA GLU A 103 -29.40 4.58 9.41
C GLU A 103 -30.90 4.22 9.37
N SER A 104 -31.24 2.98 9.03
CA SER A 104 -32.62 2.55 8.76
C SER A 104 -33.45 2.02 9.94
N PRO A 105 -32.97 1.89 11.20
CA PRO A 105 -33.86 1.66 12.34
C PRO A 105 -33.60 2.63 13.51
N THR A 106 -34.07 3.88 13.42
CA THR A 106 -34.29 4.77 14.60
C THR A 106 -35.47 5.74 14.44
N LYS A 107 -36.41 5.46 13.52
CA LYS A 107 -37.64 6.27 13.33
C LYS A 107 -38.95 5.52 13.65
N SER A 108 -38.94 4.59 14.61
CA SER A 108 -40.15 3.86 15.05
C SER A 108 -40.55 4.09 16.51
N GLU A 109 -39.85 4.90 17.30
CA GLU A 109 -40.20 5.14 18.70
C GLU A 109 -40.27 6.63 19.02
N ALA A 110 -41.34 7.30 18.56
CA ALA A 110 -41.87 8.50 19.19
C ALA A 110 -43.25 8.81 18.61
N LYS A 111 -44.30 8.22 19.18
CA LYS A 111 -45.64 8.80 19.07
C LYS A 111 -46.45 8.50 20.33
N PRO A 112 -46.68 9.49 21.21
CA PRO A 112 -47.87 9.48 22.05
C PRO A 112 -49.13 9.72 21.20
#